data_AF-A0ABD0AFI8-F1
#
_entry.id   AF-A0ABD0AFI8-F1
#
_cell.length_a   1.000
_cell.length_b   1.000
_cell.length_c   1.000
_cell.angle_alpha   90.00
_cell.angle_beta   90.00
_cell.angle_gamma   90.00
#
_symmetry.space_group_name_H-M   'P 1'
#
loop_
_entity.id
_entity.type
_entity.pdbx_description
1 polymer ?
#
loop_
_entity_poly.entity_id
_entity_poly.type
_entity_poly.pdbx_seq_one_letter_code
_entity_poly.pdbx_strand_id
1 'polypeptide(L)'
;MATIGLDKLYYATITDDENGEEIYGTPTQLAKAISAELSVELAEATLYADDGAAEIVKEFKNGTISLGVDDIGSTTAAALTGVTVDKNNVVVSNSEDGGDPVAVGFRAKKSNGKYKYYWLYRVKFGIPATNLATKGDSITFSTPTIEGTVLRRNKPDTSGKHPWKAEVTEGDKDVPASVISSWYTEVYEPDYTE
;
A
#
# COMPACT_ATOMS: atom_id res chain seq x y z
N MET A 1 0.91 -13.92 -15.27
CA MET A 1 1.16 -13.08 -16.47
C MET A 1 1.87 -11.81 -16.02
N ALA A 2 2.93 -11.40 -16.72
CA ALA A 2 3.76 -10.27 -16.33
C ALA A 2 3.00 -8.93 -16.39
N THR A 3 3.23 -8.10 -15.38
CA THR A 3 2.81 -6.70 -15.31
C THR A 3 3.81 -5.85 -16.09
N ILE A 4 3.30 -5.02 -17.00
CA ILE A 4 4.08 -4.20 -17.95
C ILE A 4 4.16 -2.72 -17.56
N GLY A 5 3.44 -2.31 -16.50
CA GLY A 5 3.47 -0.93 -16.01
C GLY A 5 2.63 -0.77 -14.76
N LEU A 6 2.86 0.32 -14.04
CA LEU A 6 2.10 0.72 -12.87
C LEU A 6 1.63 2.15 -13.07
N ASP A 7 0.37 2.43 -12.77
CA ASP A 7 -0.20 3.77 -12.86
C ASP A 7 -1.27 3.99 -11.78
N LYS A 8 -1.73 5.24 -11.65
CA LYS A 8 -2.77 5.64 -10.68
C LYS A 8 -2.46 5.18 -9.25
N LEU A 9 -1.44 5.79 -8.64
CA LEU A 9 -1.15 5.63 -7.22
C LEU A 9 -2.02 6.61 -6.41
N TYR A 10 -2.81 6.03 -5.50
CA TYR A 10 -3.71 6.72 -4.59
C TYR A 10 -3.37 6.33 -3.15
N TYR A 11 -3.62 7.24 -2.23
CA TYR A 11 -3.58 6.97 -0.80
C TYR A 11 -4.86 7.49 -0.14
N ALA A 12 -5.29 6.84 0.93
CA ALA A 12 -6.40 7.28 1.76
C ALA A 12 -5.95 7.28 3.23
N THR A 13 -6.26 8.36 3.95
CA THR A 13 -5.97 8.44 5.39
C THR A 13 -6.82 7.43 6.15
N ILE A 14 -6.25 6.81 7.17
CA ILE A 14 -7.00 5.92 8.07
C ILE A 14 -7.24 6.69 9.36
N THR A 15 -8.47 6.65 9.84
CA THR A 15 -8.84 7.19 11.15
C THR A 15 -9.52 6.08 11.92
N ASP A 16 -9.01 5.75 13.11
CA ASP A 16 -9.66 4.77 13.97
C ASP A 16 -10.87 5.46 14.65
N ASP A 17 -12.07 4.90 14.52
CA ASP A 17 -13.30 5.39 15.18
C ASP A 17 -13.30 5.08 16.70
N GLU A 18 -14.25 5.62 17.47
CA GLU A 18 -14.39 5.36 18.91
C GLU A 18 -14.53 3.86 19.27
N ASN A 19 -14.94 3.03 18.30
CA ASN A 19 -15.02 1.57 18.43
C ASN A 19 -13.73 0.82 18.06
N GLY A 20 -12.66 1.52 17.65
CA GLY A 20 -11.43 0.90 17.14
C GLY A 20 -11.56 0.34 15.72
N GLU A 21 -12.60 0.72 15.00
CA GLU A 21 -12.80 0.37 13.58
C GLU A 21 -12.12 1.40 12.67
N GLU A 22 -11.37 0.91 11.70
CA GLU A 22 -10.67 1.75 10.72
C GLU A 22 -11.66 2.37 9.73
N ILE A 23 -11.79 3.70 9.77
CA ILE A 23 -12.48 4.48 8.75
C ILE A 23 -11.46 4.95 7.72
N TYR A 24 -11.74 4.64 6.45
CA TYR A 24 -10.94 5.14 5.34
C TYR A 24 -11.48 6.49 4.86
N GLY A 25 -10.57 7.46 4.73
CA GLY A 25 -10.86 8.73 4.07
C GLY A 25 -11.00 8.58 2.55
N THR A 26 -11.29 9.70 1.89
CA THR A 26 -11.39 9.73 0.43
C THR A 26 -10.02 9.50 -0.22
N PRO A 27 -9.88 8.55 -1.18
CA PRO A 27 -8.64 8.31 -1.89
C PRO A 27 -8.16 9.55 -2.65
N THR A 28 -6.96 10.01 -2.33
CA THR A 28 -6.30 11.14 -2.98
C THR A 28 -5.14 10.63 -3.83
N GLN A 29 -4.95 11.20 -5.02
CA GLN A 29 -3.82 10.83 -5.88
C GLN A 29 -2.51 11.26 -5.22
N LEU A 30 -1.60 10.31 -5.03
CA LEU A 30 -0.32 10.55 -4.34
C LEU A 30 0.68 11.21 -5.30
N ALA A 31 1.03 10.49 -6.36
CA ALA A 31 2.01 10.90 -7.36
C ALA A 31 1.93 9.98 -8.58
N LYS A 32 2.71 10.28 -9.61
CA LYS A 32 3.00 9.32 -10.67
C LYS A 32 3.96 8.28 -10.13
N ALA A 33 3.51 7.04 -10.08
CA ALA A 33 4.33 5.94 -9.61
C ALA A 33 5.12 5.30 -10.75
N ILE A 34 6.35 4.93 -10.43
CA ILE A 34 7.38 4.42 -11.34
C ILE A 34 7.58 2.93 -11.10
N SER A 35 7.69 2.55 -9.82
CA SER A 35 7.86 1.18 -9.38
C SER A 35 7.09 0.93 -8.09
N ALA A 36 6.63 -0.30 -7.90
CA ALA A 36 6.13 -0.78 -6.63
C ALA A 36 6.67 -2.18 -6.40
N GLU A 37 7.44 -2.36 -5.33
CA GLU A 37 7.90 -3.65 -4.87
C GLU A 37 7.17 -3.99 -3.59
N LEU A 38 6.39 -5.08 -3.59
CA LEU A 38 5.67 -5.57 -2.41
C LEU A 38 6.31 -6.88 -1.96
N SER A 39 6.86 -6.89 -0.76
CA SER A 39 7.35 -8.06 -0.06
C SER A 39 6.39 -8.41 1.09
N VAL A 40 6.17 -9.70 1.31
CA VAL A 40 5.24 -10.19 2.32
C VAL A 40 5.97 -11.21 3.20
N GLU A 41 5.98 -10.96 4.50
CA GLU A 41 6.47 -11.91 5.50
C GLU A 41 5.31 -12.68 6.13
N LEU A 42 5.37 -14.01 6.00
CA LEU A 42 4.47 -14.94 6.67
C LEU A 42 5.24 -15.56 7.85
N ALA A 43 4.66 -15.53 9.05
CA ALA A 43 5.10 -16.33 10.17
C ALA A 43 4.59 -17.76 9.97
N GLU A 44 5.51 -18.72 9.88
CA GLU A 44 5.19 -20.14 9.79
C GLU A 44 5.56 -20.81 11.11
N ALA A 45 4.61 -21.49 11.73
CA ALA A 45 4.83 -22.34 12.90
C ALA A 45 4.43 -23.77 12.53
N THR A 46 5.40 -24.68 12.61
CA THR A 46 5.16 -26.10 12.39
C THR A 46 5.13 -26.81 13.74
N LEU A 47 3.97 -27.35 14.12
CA LEU A 47 3.85 -28.28 15.23
C LEU A 47 4.29 -29.66 14.75
N TYR A 48 5.26 -30.26 15.45
CA TYR A 48 5.69 -31.64 15.19
C TYR A 48 5.04 -32.57 16.21
N ALA A 49 4.41 -33.64 15.74
CA ALA A 49 3.91 -34.74 16.56
C ALA A 49 4.23 -36.07 15.86
N ASP A 50 4.59 -37.10 16.62
CA ASP A 50 5.00 -38.43 16.13
C ASP A 50 6.06 -38.37 15.01
N ASP A 51 7.15 -37.64 15.25
CA ASP A 51 8.30 -37.50 14.33
C ASP A 51 7.93 -36.94 12.92
N GLY A 52 6.74 -36.35 12.78
CA GLY A 52 6.27 -35.70 11.56
C GLY A 52 5.73 -34.29 11.81
N ALA A 53 5.66 -33.46 10.77
CA ALA A 53 4.97 -32.18 10.82
C ALA A 53 3.46 -32.46 10.95
N ALA A 54 2.89 -32.21 12.13
CA ALA A 54 1.50 -32.48 12.46
C ALA A 54 0.58 -31.32 12.08
N GLU A 55 1.05 -30.08 12.24
CA GLU A 55 0.26 -28.89 11.92
C GLU A 55 1.17 -27.78 11.39
N ILE A 56 0.79 -27.15 10.29
CA ILE A 56 1.52 -26.01 9.72
C ILE A 56 0.58 -24.82 9.79
N VAL A 57 0.86 -23.89 10.71
CA VAL A 57 0.15 -22.61 10.81
C VAL A 57 0.96 -21.57 10.06
N LYS A 58 0.34 -20.94 9.05
CA LYS A 58 0.92 -19.79 8.34
C LYS A 58 0.08 -18.56 8.66
N GLU A 59 0.66 -17.60 9.36
CA GLU A 59 0.01 -16.34 9.70
C GLU A 59 0.72 -15.17 9.00
N PHE A 60 -0.03 -14.19 8.51
CA PHE A 60 0.56 -12.96 7.99
C PHE A 60 1.22 -12.17 9.13
N LYS A 61 2.54 -11.98 9.04
CA LYS A 61 3.31 -11.25 10.07
C LYS A 61 3.28 -9.76 9.77
N ASN A 62 3.82 -9.37 8.63
CA ASN A 62 3.85 -8.00 8.11
C ASN A 62 4.22 -8.04 6.62
N GLY A 63 4.09 -6.93 5.92
CA GLY A 63 4.67 -6.77 4.59
C GLY A 63 5.48 -5.48 4.52
N THR A 64 6.35 -5.37 3.52
CA THR A 64 7.02 -4.12 3.18
C THR A 64 6.68 -3.77 1.74
N ILE A 65 6.39 -2.49 1.48
CA ILE A 65 6.15 -1.96 0.16
C ILE A 65 7.10 -0.81 -0.12
N SER A 66 7.86 -0.91 -1.19
CA SER A 66 8.76 0.15 -1.66
C SER A 66 8.19 0.74 -2.95
N LEU A 67 7.76 2.00 -2.90
CA LEU A 67 7.17 2.74 -4.01
C LEU A 67 8.15 3.77 -4.55
N GLY A 68 8.55 3.62 -5.80
CA GLY A 68 9.24 4.68 -6.53
C GLY A 68 8.22 5.66 -7.11
N VAL A 69 8.33 6.95 -6.79
CA VAL A 69 7.44 8.00 -7.29
C VAL A 69 8.23 9.10 -7.97
N ASP A 70 7.65 9.71 -9.00
CA ASP A 70 8.26 10.76 -9.81
C ASP A 70 8.59 12.00 -8.97
N ASP A 71 7.60 12.48 -8.20
CA ASP A 71 7.73 13.58 -7.27
C ASP A 71 6.75 13.38 -6.12
N ILE A 72 7.25 13.47 -4.88
CA ILE A 72 6.40 13.49 -3.69
C ILE A 72 6.32 14.94 -3.21
N GLY A 73 5.17 15.57 -3.44
CA GLY A 73 4.96 16.93 -2.96
C GLY A 73 5.22 17.02 -1.46
N SER A 74 5.90 18.06 -1.00
CA SER A 74 6.29 18.22 0.42
C SER A 74 5.10 18.11 1.37
N THR A 75 3.92 18.59 0.97
CA THR A 75 2.66 18.46 1.71
C THR A 75 2.17 17.03 1.81
N THR A 76 2.30 16.24 0.75
CA THR A 76 1.88 14.84 0.71
C THR A 76 2.86 13.96 1.47
N ALA A 77 4.18 14.20 1.32
CA ALA A 77 5.19 13.54 2.13
C ALA A 77 4.92 13.80 3.62
N ALA A 78 4.69 15.06 4.00
CA ALA A 78 4.30 15.45 5.35
C ALA A 78 3.07 14.70 5.87
N ALA A 79 2.00 14.64 5.07
CA ALA A 79 0.78 13.92 5.43
C ALA A 79 1.00 12.40 5.60
N LEU A 80 1.91 11.80 4.83
CA LEU A 80 2.17 10.36 4.85
C LEU A 80 3.13 9.94 5.94
N THR A 81 4.16 10.74 6.22
CA THR A 81 5.20 10.40 7.19
C THR A 81 5.04 11.14 8.52
N GLY A 82 4.00 11.96 8.66
CA GLY A 82 3.71 12.73 9.89
C GLY A 82 4.64 13.91 10.12
N VAL A 83 5.49 14.23 9.14
CA VAL A 83 6.51 15.27 9.27
C VAL A 83 5.86 16.63 9.32
N THR A 84 6.39 17.51 10.18
CA THR A 84 5.92 18.89 10.22
C THR A 84 6.58 19.69 9.09
N VAL A 85 5.77 20.32 8.23
CA VAL A 85 6.26 21.28 7.24
C VAL A 85 6.39 22.64 7.93
N ASP A 86 7.59 23.20 7.95
CA ASP A 86 7.81 24.54 8.50
C ASP A 86 7.17 25.63 7.59
N LYS A 87 6.98 26.86 8.09
CA LYS A 87 6.39 27.99 7.34
C LYS A 87 7.09 28.26 5.99
N ASN A 88 8.32 27.79 5.84
CA ASN A 88 9.12 27.90 4.63
C ASN A 88 8.97 26.73 3.64
N ASN A 89 7.98 25.85 3.80
CA ASN A 89 7.79 24.62 3.00
C ASN A 89 8.95 23.61 3.09
N VAL A 90 9.73 23.68 4.17
CA VAL A 90 10.81 22.72 4.43
C VAL A 90 10.25 21.55 5.24
N VAL A 91 10.44 20.33 4.73
CA VAL A 91 10.11 19.10 5.43
C VAL A 91 11.22 18.82 6.45
N VAL A 92 10.91 18.86 7.74
CA VAL A 92 11.88 18.64 8.82
C VAL A 92 11.66 17.26 9.45
N SER A 93 12.38 16.25 8.96
CA SER A 93 12.27 14.88 9.47
C SER A 93 13.00 14.69 10.80
N ASN A 94 12.25 14.36 11.86
CA ASN A 94 12.71 13.91 13.16
C ASN A 94 12.70 12.38 13.25
N SER A 95 13.50 11.83 14.17
CA SER A 95 13.57 10.37 14.40
C SER A 95 12.29 9.76 14.99
N GLU A 96 11.37 10.60 15.47
CA GLU A 96 10.06 10.20 16.03
C GLU A 96 8.93 10.30 14.98
N ASP A 97 9.23 10.75 13.76
CA ASP A 97 8.24 10.86 12.69
C ASP A 97 7.86 9.46 12.20
N GLY A 98 6.78 8.96 12.76
CA GLY A 98 6.10 7.76 12.32
C GLY A 98 4.66 8.12 12.06
N GLY A 99 4.39 8.68 10.88
CA GLY A 99 3.05 9.05 10.42
C GLY A 99 2.00 7.96 10.65
N ASP A 100 0.74 8.41 10.66
CA ASP A 100 -0.38 7.50 10.78
C ASP A 100 -0.44 6.55 9.59
N PRO A 101 -0.90 5.32 9.80
CA PRO A 101 -1.05 4.38 8.71
C PRO A 101 -2.08 4.90 7.71
N VAL A 102 -1.82 4.65 6.43
CA VAL A 102 -2.70 5.04 5.32
C VAL A 102 -3.02 3.82 4.45
N ALA A 103 -4.17 3.81 3.81
CA ALA A 103 -4.49 2.82 2.79
C ALA A 103 -3.86 3.26 1.46
N VAL A 104 -3.33 2.31 0.69
CA VAL A 104 -2.62 2.60 -0.57
C VAL A 104 -3.23 1.79 -1.70
N GLY A 105 -3.68 2.49 -2.74
CA GLY A 105 -4.29 1.92 -3.93
C GLY A 105 -3.42 2.14 -5.16
N PHE A 106 -3.16 1.10 -5.94
CA PHE A 106 -2.45 1.23 -7.22
C PHE A 106 -2.98 0.23 -8.23
N ARG A 107 -2.79 0.49 -9.53
CA ARG A 107 -3.08 -0.51 -10.57
C ARG A 107 -1.85 -0.83 -11.39
N ALA A 108 -1.71 -2.10 -11.71
CA ALA A 108 -0.68 -2.63 -12.56
C ALA A 108 -1.29 -3.07 -13.89
N LYS A 109 -0.77 -2.53 -15.00
CA LYS A 109 -1.16 -2.94 -16.35
C LYS A 109 -0.53 -4.30 -16.66
N LYS A 110 -1.32 -5.25 -17.16
CA LYS A 110 -0.86 -6.55 -17.62
C LYS A 110 -0.52 -6.50 -19.12
N SER A 111 0.30 -7.45 -19.57
CA SER A 111 0.69 -7.58 -21.00
C SER A 111 -0.51 -7.73 -21.96
N ASN A 112 -1.66 -8.21 -21.47
CA ASN A 112 -2.90 -8.33 -22.25
C ASN A 112 -3.69 -7.00 -22.40
N GLY A 113 -3.15 -5.89 -21.91
CA GLY A 113 -3.80 -4.57 -21.95
C GLY A 113 -4.81 -4.30 -20.82
N LYS A 114 -5.15 -5.32 -20.01
CA LYS A 114 -6.05 -5.20 -18.85
C LYS A 114 -5.29 -4.73 -17.61
N TYR A 115 -6.01 -4.18 -16.64
CA TYR A 115 -5.43 -3.72 -15.38
C TYR A 115 -5.67 -4.71 -14.23
N LYS A 116 -4.74 -4.77 -13.30
CA LYS A 116 -4.91 -5.38 -11.99
C LYS A 116 -4.87 -4.28 -10.95
N TYR A 117 -5.93 -4.14 -10.17
CA TYR A 117 -6.02 -3.14 -9.14
C TYR A 117 -5.66 -3.78 -7.79
N TYR A 118 -4.99 -3.01 -6.96
CA TYR A 118 -4.51 -3.40 -5.64
C TYR A 118 -4.93 -2.34 -4.63
N TRP A 119 -5.35 -2.79 -3.44
CA TRP A 119 -5.51 -1.98 -2.24
C TRP A 119 -4.75 -2.64 -1.11
N LEU A 120 -3.91 -1.86 -0.44
CA LEU A 120 -3.30 -2.21 0.85
C LEU A 120 -4.03 -1.42 1.91
N TYR A 121 -4.58 -2.12 2.89
CA TYR A 121 -5.49 -1.52 3.85
C TYR A 121 -4.81 -0.66 4.90
N ARG A 122 -3.62 -1.06 5.37
CA ARG A 122 -2.88 -0.34 6.41
C ARG A 122 -1.41 -0.34 6.03
N VAL A 123 -0.89 0.80 5.60
CA VAL A 123 0.52 1.00 5.23
C VAL A 123 1.07 2.17 6.02
N LYS A 124 2.07 1.90 6.86
CA LYS A 124 2.78 2.94 7.59
C LYS A 124 4.02 3.33 6.79
N PHE A 125 4.01 4.50 6.19
CA PHE A 125 5.16 4.99 5.43
C PHE A 125 6.28 5.46 6.35
N GLY A 126 7.49 5.08 6.00
CA GLY A 126 8.72 5.65 6.53
C GLY A 126 9.15 6.87 5.73
N ILE A 127 10.18 7.54 6.23
CA ILE A 127 10.75 8.74 5.61
C ILE A 127 11.22 8.40 4.17
N PRO A 128 10.78 9.13 3.14
CA PRO A 128 11.19 8.87 1.77
C PRO A 128 12.71 9.03 1.60
N ALA A 129 13.32 8.07 0.93
CA ALA A 129 14.73 8.12 0.57
C ALA A 129 14.93 9.13 -0.57
N THR A 130 15.75 10.14 -0.31
CA THR A 130 16.13 11.15 -1.31
C THR A 130 17.36 10.65 -2.07
N ASN A 131 17.15 10.12 -3.27
CA ASN A 131 18.22 9.75 -4.17
C ASN A 131 18.59 10.95 -5.06
N LEU A 132 19.79 11.50 -4.87
CA LEU A 132 20.33 12.59 -5.68
C LEU A 132 21.55 12.08 -6.45
N ALA A 133 21.42 11.84 -7.76
CA ALA A 133 22.57 11.60 -8.63
C ALA A 133 23.02 12.89 -9.30
N THR A 134 24.33 13.10 -9.34
CA THR A 134 24.95 14.16 -10.13
C THR A 134 24.85 13.85 -11.62
N LYS A 135 24.72 14.89 -12.45
CA LYS A 135 24.68 14.76 -13.90
C LYS A 135 26.03 14.22 -14.42
N GLY A 136 26.08 12.95 -14.82
CA GLY A 136 27.13 12.42 -15.69
C GLY A 136 26.77 12.58 -17.17
N ASP A 137 27.59 12.06 -18.08
CA ASP A 137 27.34 12.02 -19.55
C ASP A 137 26.01 11.32 -19.95
N SER A 138 25.29 10.71 -19.02
CA SER A 138 23.96 10.13 -19.18
C SER A 138 22.98 10.74 -18.20
N ILE A 139 21.78 11.10 -18.67
CA ILE A 139 20.70 11.67 -17.83
C ILE A 139 20.05 10.53 -17.04
N THR A 140 20.55 10.25 -15.84
CA THR A 140 19.87 9.38 -14.87
C THR A 140 18.87 10.20 -14.07
N PHE A 141 17.58 9.97 -14.30
CA PHE A 141 16.54 10.49 -13.42
C PHE A 141 16.61 9.73 -12.10
N SER A 142 17.02 10.41 -11.02
CA SER A 142 16.91 9.87 -9.67
C SER A 142 15.58 10.28 -9.12
N THR A 143 14.76 9.29 -8.81
CA THR A 143 13.40 9.51 -8.30
C THR A 143 13.36 9.09 -6.84
N PRO A 144 12.67 9.82 -5.97
CA PRO A 144 12.53 9.44 -4.58
C PRO A 144 11.80 8.10 -4.45
N THR A 145 12.24 7.28 -3.48
CA THR A 145 11.58 6.03 -3.12
C THR A 145 11.00 6.19 -1.73
N ILE A 146 9.73 5.83 -1.56
CA ILE A 146 9.07 5.79 -0.25
C ILE A 146 8.84 4.33 0.15
N GLU A 147 9.30 3.96 1.33
CA GLU A 147 9.10 2.61 1.88
C GLU A 147 7.98 2.67 2.92
N GLY A 148 7.12 1.66 2.92
CA GLY A 148 6.04 1.54 3.87
C GLY A 148 5.92 0.12 4.40
N THR A 149 5.55 0.01 5.67
CA THR A 149 5.26 -1.28 6.31
C THR A 149 3.77 -1.55 6.22
N VAL A 150 3.41 -2.61 5.51
CA VAL A 150 2.05 -3.13 5.40
C VAL A 150 1.70 -3.91 6.66
N LEU A 151 0.60 -3.52 7.29
CA LEU A 151 0.05 -4.11 8.49
C LEU A 151 -1.31 -4.73 8.17
N ARG A 152 -1.73 -5.70 8.99
CA ARG A 152 -3.09 -6.23 8.94
C ARG A 152 -4.08 -5.18 9.42
N ARG A 153 -5.32 -5.22 8.92
CA ARG A 153 -6.41 -4.39 9.45
C ARG A 153 -6.64 -4.68 10.93
N ASN A 154 -6.93 -3.65 11.71
CA ASN A 154 -7.48 -3.81 13.06
C ASN A 154 -8.90 -4.36 13.00
N LYS A 155 -9.69 -3.88 12.02
CA LYS A 155 -11.06 -4.35 11.81
C LYS A 155 -11.07 -5.80 11.31
N PRO A 156 -11.71 -6.74 12.04
CA PRO A 156 -11.95 -8.06 11.53
C PRO A 156 -13.02 -7.99 10.44
N ASP A 157 -12.86 -8.84 9.44
CA ASP A 157 -13.86 -9.05 8.43
C ASP A 157 -15.10 -9.76 9.01
N THR A 158 -16.17 -9.84 8.22
CA THR A 158 -17.36 -10.68 8.47
C THR A 158 -17.03 -12.14 8.82
N SER A 159 -15.87 -12.65 8.38
CA SER A 159 -15.33 -13.97 8.73
C SER A 159 -14.35 -13.98 9.93
N GLY A 160 -14.21 -12.88 10.67
CA GLY A 160 -13.28 -12.75 11.81
C GLY A 160 -11.80 -12.69 11.43
N LYS A 161 -11.47 -12.50 10.14
CA LYS A 161 -10.09 -12.44 9.62
C LYS A 161 -9.64 -10.99 9.44
N HIS A 162 -8.35 -10.74 9.49
CA HIS A 162 -7.78 -9.39 9.30
C HIS A 162 -7.17 -9.28 7.89
N PRO A 163 -7.93 -8.91 6.85
CA PRO A 163 -7.37 -8.82 5.50
C PRO A 163 -6.35 -7.67 5.45
N TRP A 164 -5.23 -7.89 4.77
CA TRP A 164 -4.15 -6.89 4.64
C TRP A 164 -4.04 -6.33 3.21
N LYS A 165 -4.66 -7.02 2.23
CA LYS A 165 -4.67 -6.64 0.81
C LYS A 165 -5.97 -7.06 0.12
N ALA A 166 -6.44 -6.23 -0.81
CA ALA A 166 -7.40 -6.60 -1.84
C ALA A 166 -6.75 -6.49 -3.22
N GLU A 167 -7.08 -7.42 -4.13
CA GLU A 167 -6.68 -7.33 -5.52
C GLU A 167 -7.83 -7.77 -6.44
N VAL A 168 -8.01 -7.06 -7.54
CA VAL A 168 -8.99 -7.44 -8.57
C VAL A 168 -8.36 -7.33 -9.95
N THR A 169 -8.67 -8.29 -10.82
CA THR A 169 -8.24 -8.26 -12.21
C THR A 169 -9.39 -7.83 -13.10
N GLU A 170 -9.15 -6.80 -13.91
CA GLU A 170 -10.11 -6.33 -14.89
C GLU A 170 -10.44 -7.40 -15.93
N GLY A 171 -11.73 -7.64 -16.13
CA GLY A 171 -12.25 -8.59 -17.11
C GLY A 171 -12.06 -10.05 -16.73
N ASP A 172 -11.95 -10.37 -15.44
CA ASP A 172 -12.38 -11.67 -14.92
C ASP A 172 -13.90 -11.78 -15.01
N LYS A 173 -14.41 -13.01 -15.22
CA LYS A 173 -15.82 -13.27 -15.59
C LYS A 173 -16.83 -12.78 -14.54
N ASP A 174 -16.40 -12.61 -13.30
CA ASP A 174 -17.25 -12.32 -12.15
C ASP A 174 -16.96 -10.96 -11.50
N VAL A 175 -16.17 -10.10 -12.16
CA VAL A 175 -15.85 -8.75 -11.66
C VAL A 175 -16.79 -7.73 -12.31
N PRO A 176 -17.71 -7.10 -11.55
CA PRO A 176 -18.55 -6.03 -12.07
C PRO A 176 -17.69 -4.85 -12.53
N ALA A 177 -18.03 -4.24 -13.66
CA ALA A 177 -17.36 -3.01 -14.11
C ALA A 177 -17.51 -1.86 -13.09
N SER A 178 -18.59 -1.87 -12.28
CA SER A 178 -18.82 -0.94 -11.18
C SER A 178 -17.74 -1.03 -10.10
N VAL A 179 -17.26 -2.23 -9.75
CA VAL A 179 -16.16 -2.42 -8.78
C VAL A 179 -14.90 -1.69 -9.24
N ILE A 180 -14.63 -1.72 -10.55
CA ILE A 180 -13.46 -1.08 -11.13
C ILE A 180 -13.63 0.45 -11.18
N SER A 181 -14.82 0.94 -11.54
CA SER A 181 -15.09 2.38 -11.54
C SER A 181 -15.11 2.99 -10.14
N SER A 182 -15.57 2.23 -9.14
CA SER A 182 -15.65 2.67 -7.74
C SER A 182 -14.32 2.53 -6.99
N TRP A 183 -13.35 1.82 -7.56
CA TRP A 183 -12.12 1.39 -6.89
C TRP A 183 -11.26 2.54 -6.32
N TYR A 184 -11.40 3.75 -6.88
CA TYR A 184 -10.69 4.95 -6.43
C TYR A 184 -11.62 6.02 -5.85
N THR A 185 -12.93 5.77 -5.81
CA THR A 185 -13.88 6.69 -5.19
C THR A 185 -13.88 6.48 -3.68
N GLU A 186 -13.80 5.23 -3.25
CA GLU A 186 -13.71 4.80 -1.85
C GLU A 186 -12.75 3.61 -1.75
N VAL A 187 -12.18 3.39 -0.57
CA VAL A 187 -11.35 2.19 -0.33
C VAL A 187 -12.24 0.96 -0.44
N TYR A 188 -11.84 0.00 -1.28
CA TYR A 188 -12.63 -1.21 -1.48
C TYR A 188 -12.70 -2.02 -0.18
N GLU A 189 -13.88 -2.16 0.40
CA GLU A 189 -14.12 -3.08 1.51
C GLU A 189 -14.68 -4.40 0.97
N PRO A 190 -14.14 -5.54 1.39
CA PRO A 190 -14.62 -6.84 0.93
C PRO A 190 -15.95 -7.12 1.63
N ASP A 191 -16.96 -7.40 0.83
CA ASP A 191 -18.27 -7.84 1.30
C ASP A 191 -18.37 -9.36 1.04
N TYR A 192 -18.64 -10.12 2.11
CA TYR A 192 -18.84 -11.58 2.05
C TYR A 192 -20.29 -11.96 2.31
N THR A 193 -21.23 -11.01 2.19
CA THR A 193 -22.65 -11.36 2.28
C THR A 193 -23.02 -12.20 1.04
N GLU A 194 -23.51 -13.42 1.31
CA GLU A 194 -24.09 -14.32 0.30
C GLU A 194 -25.42 -13.78 -0.25
#